data_AF-A0A318XLK8-F1
#
_entry.id   AF-A0A318XLK8-F1
#
_cell.length_a   1.000
_cell.length_b   1.000
_cell.length_c   1.000
_cell.angle_alpha   90.00
_cell.angle_beta   90.00
_cell.angle_gamma   90.00
#
_symmetry.space_group_name_H-M   'P 1'
#
loop_
_entity.id
_entity.type
_entity.pdbx_description
1 polymer ?
#
loop_
_entity_poly.entity_id
_entity_poly.type
_entity_poly.pdbx_seq_one_letter_code
_entity_poly.pdbx_strand_id
1 'polypeptide(L)'
;MLPSRGTDMKYIDYDIAQINSYYKNVAISSCNAMFVGKFYNEFEYRVLIKFNFKSLPENSRIQRATLSISVAAGALYCFSGSKLMCDWDVNNVNWLNQPQFNSSEIIFSKSVPYCTKYPIDITEQVRDWYKQPDRNYGATC
;
A
#
# COMPACT_ATOMS: atom_id res chain seq x y z
N MET A 1 6.09 -5.78 40.65
CA MET A 1 5.83 -6.46 39.37
C MET A 1 5.91 -5.44 38.26
N LEU A 2 6.85 -5.56 37.34
CA LEU A 2 6.85 -4.78 36.09
C LEU A 2 5.83 -5.44 35.15
N PRO A 3 4.94 -4.69 34.47
CA PRO A 3 4.06 -5.29 33.49
C PRO A 3 4.93 -5.82 32.34
N SER A 4 4.74 -7.11 32.00
CA SER A 4 5.29 -7.69 30.79
C SER A 4 4.82 -6.82 29.61
N ARG A 5 5.76 -6.21 28.89
CA ARG A 5 5.46 -5.56 27.61
C ARG A 5 5.12 -6.67 26.62
N GLY A 6 3.85 -7.08 26.59
CA GLY A 6 3.33 -7.98 25.59
C GLY A 6 3.49 -7.36 24.21
N THR A 7 4.18 -8.05 23.32
CA THR A 7 4.26 -7.69 21.90
C THR A 7 3.06 -8.31 21.20
N ASP A 8 1.91 -7.64 21.22
CA ASP A 8 0.73 -8.12 20.51
C ASP A 8 0.89 -7.88 19.01
N MET A 9 0.89 -8.97 18.22
CA MET A 9 0.83 -8.89 16.77
C MET A 9 -0.60 -8.55 16.35
N LYS A 10 -0.77 -7.46 15.59
CA LYS A 10 -2.06 -7.03 15.04
C LYS A 10 -1.99 -6.97 13.52
N TYR A 11 -3.03 -7.50 12.88
CA TYR A 11 -3.28 -7.22 11.46
C TYR A 11 -4.03 -5.91 11.35
N ILE A 12 -3.62 -5.07 10.40
CA ILE A 12 -4.16 -3.75 10.17
C ILE A 12 -5.15 -3.84 9.02
N ASP A 13 -6.36 -3.34 9.23
CA ASP A 13 -7.35 -3.21 8.16
C ASP A 13 -6.85 -2.19 7.13
N TYR A 14 -7.28 -2.32 5.87
CA TYR A 14 -6.86 -1.43 4.81
C TYR A 14 -7.93 -1.33 3.73
N ASP A 15 -7.96 -0.18 3.07
CA ASP A 15 -8.65 0.02 1.80
C ASP A 15 -7.66 -0.24 0.67
N ILE A 16 -8.13 -0.86 -0.41
CA ILE A 16 -7.32 -1.15 -1.60
C ILE A 16 -8.13 -0.93 -2.88
N ALA A 17 -7.50 -0.33 -3.88
CA ALA A 17 -8.10 -0.13 -5.20
C ALA A 17 -7.07 -0.28 -6.31
N GLN A 18 -7.45 -0.95 -7.40
CA GLN A 18 -6.74 -0.92 -8.67
C GLN A 18 -7.43 0.07 -9.62
N ILE A 19 -6.64 0.95 -10.22
CA ILE A 19 -7.05 1.88 -11.28
C ILE A 19 -6.21 1.65 -12.53
N ASN A 20 -6.72 2.01 -13.71
CA ASN A 20 -5.97 1.85 -14.94
C ASN A 20 -6.28 2.91 -16.01
N SER A 21 -5.32 3.14 -16.89
CA SER A 21 -5.42 4.19 -17.92
C SER A 21 -6.38 3.87 -19.07
N TYR A 22 -6.86 2.63 -19.18
CA TYR A 22 -7.81 2.22 -20.22
C TYR A 22 -9.26 2.48 -19.79
N TYR A 23 -9.69 1.88 -18.67
CA TYR A 23 -11.00 2.09 -18.04
C TYR A 23 -10.94 3.22 -17.02
N LYS A 24 -10.77 4.46 -17.50
CA LYS A 24 -10.37 5.60 -16.66
C LYS A 24 -11.35 5.99 -15.55
N ASN A 25 -12.62 5.64 -15.67
CA ASN A 25 -13.70 6.00 -14.73
C ASN A 25 -14.08 4.87 -13.76
N VAL A 26 -13.25 3.83 -13.66
CA VAL A 26 -13.55 2.65 -12.83
C VAL A 26 -12.37 2.36 -11.90
N ALA A 27 -12.68 1.96 -10.66
CA ALA A 27 -11.76 1.27 -9.77
C ALA A 27 -12.24 -0.14 -9.46
N ILE A 28 -11.29 -1.03 -9.20
CA ILE A 28 -11.54 -2.40 -8.76
C ILE A 28 -10.99 -2.55 -7.34
N SER A 29 -11.86 -2.79 -6.37
CA SER A 29 -11.48 -2.90 -4.95
C SER A 29 -11.71 -4.31 -4.36
N SER A 30 -12.33 -5.23 -5.12
CA SER A 30 -12.74 -6.56 -4.64
C SER A 30 -12.21 -7.69 -5.52
N CYS A 31 -10.90 -7.80 -5.69
CA CYS A 31 -10.27 -8.87 -6.47
C CYS A 31 -9.15 -9.59 -5.71
N ASN A 32 -8.97 -10.88 -6.01
CA ASN A 32 -7.94 -11.73 -5.37
C ASN A 32 -6.51 -11.39 -5.79
N ALA A 33 -6.35 -10.68 -6.91
CA ALA A 33 -5.07 -10.20 -7.42
C ALA A 33 -5.30 -8.91 -8.22
N MET A 34 -4.31 -8.01 -8.18
CA MET A 34 -4.33 -6.74 -8.89
C MET A 34 -3.13 -6.65 -9.84
N PHE A 35 -3.37 -6.06 -11.00
CA PHE A 35 -2.35 -5.68 -11.97
C PHE A 35 -1.66 -4.38 -11.56
N VAL A 36 -0.38 -4.29 -11.88
CA VAL A 36 0.47 -3.16 -11.55
C VAL A 36 1.49 -2.94 -12.66
N GLY A 37 1.80 -1.68 -12.95
CA GLY A 37 2.76 -1.30 -13.98
C GLY A 37 2.14 -1.24 -15.37
N LYS A 38 2.98 -1.37 -16.40
CA LYS A 38 2.58 -1.19 -17.80
C LYS A 38 2.33 -2.51 -18.51
N PHE A 39 1.25 -2.56 -19.28
CA PHE A 39 0.95 -3.65 -20.20
C PHE A 39 1.20 -3.20 -21.64
N TYR A 40 2.20 -3.80 -22.30
CA TYR A 40 2.66 -3.48 -23.66
C TYR A 40 2.84 -1.98 -23.98
N ASN A 41 3.12 -1.14 -22.97
CA ASN A 41 3.15 0.33 -23.08
C ASN A 41 1.84 1.01 -23.52
N GLU A 42 0.75 0.27 -23.66
CA GLU A 42 -0.56 0.81 -24.05
C GLU A 42 -1.33 1.31 -22.82
N PHE A 43 -1.34 0.50 -21.76
CA PHE A 43 -2.10 0.80 -20.55
C PHE A 43 -1.23 0.67 -19.31
N GLU A 44 -1.54 1.48 -18.31
CA GLU A 44 -0.88 1.52 -17.02
C GLU A 44 -1.87 1.17 -15.93
N TYR A 45 -1.45 0.31 -15.01
CA TYR A 45 -2.20 -0.14 -13.85
C TYR A 45 -1.51 0.37 -12.59
N ARG A 46 -2.29 0.86 -11.64
CA ARG A 46 -1.79 1.28 -10.33
C ARG A 46 -2.63 0.64 -9.25
N VAL A 47 -1.97 0.29 -8.16
CA VAL A 47 -2.62 -0.17 -6.93
C VAL A 47 -2.44 0.91 -5.88
N LEU A 48 -3.54 1.30 -5.23
CA LEU A 48 -3.58 2.23 -4.11
C LEU A 48 -3.93 1.44 -2.85
N ILE A 49 -3.18 1.63 -1.77
CA ILE A 49 -3.41 0.93 -0.48
C ILE A 49 -3.42 1.95 0.63
N LYS A 50 -4.48 2.03 1.43
CA LYS A 50 -4.59 2.95 2.57
C LYS A 50 -4.82 2.15 3.84
N PHE A 51 -3.93 2.26 4.81
CA PHE A 51 -4.04 1.48 6.06
C PHE A 51 -4.99 2.16 7.06
N ASN A 52 -5.70 1.39 7.87
CA ASN A 52 -6.59 1.92 8.90
C ASN A 52 -6.06 1.56 10.30
N PHE A 53 -5.50 2.55 10.99
CA PHE A 53 -4.91 2.36 12.31
C PHE A 53 -5.89 2.49 13.48
N LYS A 54 -7.20 2.65 13.22
CA LYS A 54 -8.21 2.80 14.29
C LYS A 54 -8.27 1.60 15.25
N SER A 55 -7.83 0.42 14.80
CA SER A 55 -7.78 -0.78 15.64
C SER A 55 -6.60 -0.81 16.62
N LEU A 56 -5.64 0.11 16.47
CA LEU A 56 -4.51 0.24 17.39
C LEU A 56 -4.89 1.14 18.58
N PRO A 57 -4.64 0.71 19.83
CA PRO A 57 -4.85 1.55 21.01
C PRO A 57 -4.11 2.88 20.89
N GLU A 58 -4.68 3.97 21.40
CA GLU A 58 -3.99 5.27 21.44
C GLU A 58 -2.63 5.17 22.15
N ASN A 59 -1.65 5.96 21.68
CA ASN A 59 -0.29 5.99 22.21
C ASN A 59 0.48 4.65 22.07
N SER A 60 0.04 3.76 21.18
CA SER A 60 0.78 2.55 20.87
C SER A 60 2.17 2.87 20.33
N ARG A 61 3.18 2.13 20.81
CA ARG A 61 4.53 2.20 20.25
C ARG A 61 4.71 1.13 19.19
N ILE A 62 4.71 1.52 17.92
CA ILE A 62 5.00 0.62 16.81
C ILE A 62 6.47 0.15 16.90
N GLN A 63 6.66 -1.11 17.27
CA GLN A 63 8.00 -1.71 17.35
C GLN A 63 8.50 -2.15 15.97
N ARG A 64 7.63 -2.82 15.20
CA ARG A 64 7.91 -3.37 13.87
C ARG A 64 6.63 -3.37 13.04
N ALA A 65 6.74 -3.08 11.75
CA ALA A 65 5.67 -3.25 10.78
C ALA A 65 6.19 -3.91 9.50
N THR A 66 5.41 -4.82 8.94
CA THR A 66 5.81 -5.58 7.75
C THR A 66 4.65 -5.63 6.76
N LEU A 67 4.86 -5.14 5.55
CA LEU A 67 3.96 -5.34 4.42
C LEU A 67 4.34 -6.63 3.71
N SER A 68 3.39 -7.52 3.50
CA SER A 68 3.63 -8.78 2.79
C SER A 68 2.92 -8.76 1.44
N ILE A 69 3.68 -8.92 0.36
CA ILE A 69 3.16 -8.90 -1.02
C ILE A 69 3.43 -10.27 -1.66
N SER A 70 2.50 -10.76 -2.47
CA SER A 70 2.67 -11.99 -3.24
C SER A 70 2.46 -11.68 -4.72
N VAL A 71 3.34 -12.19 -5.58
CA VAL A 71 3.21 -12.06 -7.04
C VAL A 71 2.49 -13.29 -7.58
N ALA A 72 1.28 -13.09 -8.11
CA ALA A 72 0.44 -14.17 -8.64
C ALA A 72 0.79 -14.56 -10.09
N ALA A 73 1.23 -13.61 -10.91
CA ALA A 73 1.60 -13.79 -12.32
C ALA A 73 2.50 -12.63 -12.77
N GLY A 74 3.44 -12.87 -13.68
CA GLY A 74 4.28 -11.84 -14.30
C GLY A 74 5.77 -12.12 -14.26
N ALA A 75 6.54 -11.35 -15.05
CA ALA A 75 8.00 -11.37 -15.04
C ALA A 75 8.56 -10.69 -13.77
N LEU A 76 9.85 -10.86 -13.52
CA LEU A 76 10.59 -10.13 -12.48
C LEU A 76 10.43 -8.62 -12.70
N TYR A 77 9.61 -7.97 -11.88
CA TYR A 77 9.50 -6.53 -11.86
C TYR A 77 10.04 -5.98 -10.54
N CYS A 78 10.76 -4.86 -10.63
CA CYS A 78 11.00 -4.01 -9.48
C CYS A 78 9.65 -3.39 -9.09
N PHE A 79 9.17 -3.76 -7.92
CA PHE A 79 7.96 -3.21 -7.34
C PHE A 79 8.36 -2.08 -6.38
N SER A 80 7.91 -0.86 -6.64
CA SER A 80 8.16 0.29 -5.79
C SER A 80 6.86 0.85 -5.23
N GLY A 81 6.88 1.27 -3.97
CA GLY A 81 5.79 2.02 -3.36
C GLY A 81 6.18 3.49 -3.25
N SER A 82 5.35 4.40 -3.73
CA SER A 82 5.54 5.84 -3.56
C SER A 82 4.49 6.43 -2.63
N LYS A 83 4.86 7.46 -1.87
CA LYS A 83 3.92 8.15 -0.98
C LYS A 83 2.89 8.94 -1.78
N LEU A 84 1.61 8.69 -1.48
CA LEU A 84 0.51 9.53 -1.95
C LEU A 84 0.47 10.88 -1.19
N MET A 85 0.01 11.94 -1.85
CA MET A 85 0.05 13.32 -1.32
C MET A 85 -1.30 13.82 -0.79
N CYS A 86 -2.39 13.13 -1.12
CA CYS A 86 -3.74 13.49 -0.70
C CYS A 86 -4.59 12.24 -0.47
N ASP A 87 -5.71 12.44 0.23
CA ASP A 87 -6.62 11.36 0.55
C ASP A 87 -7.40 10.84 -0.66
N TRP A 88 -7.90 9.61 -0.56
CA TRP A 88 -8.75 8.98 -1.55
C TRP A 88 -9.80 8.08 -0.89
N ASP A 89 -10.91 7.88 -1.60
CA ASP A 89 -12.02 7.02 -1.21
C ASP A 89 -12.10 5.84 -2.18
N VAL A 90 -12.09 4.62 -1.65
CA VAL A 90 -12.17 3.37 -2.41
C VAL A 90 -13.41 3.30 -3.32
N ASN A 91 -14.48 4.00 -2.98
CA ASN A 91 -15.73 4.01 -3.75
C ASN A 91 -15.75 5.02 -4.90
N ASN A 92 -14.81 5.98 -4.90
CA ASN A 92 -14.82 7.10 -5.85
C ASN A 92 -13.52 7.22 -6.66
N VAL A 93 -12.41 6.66 -6.15
CA VAL A 93 -11.12 6.74 -6.83
C VAL A 93 -11.17 6.04 -8.20
N ASN A 94 -10.50 6.61 -9.18
CA ASN A 94 -10.35 6.11 -10.54
C ASN A 94 -9.14 6.78 -11.18
N TRP A 95 -8.84 6.47 -12.44
CA TRP A 95 -7.66 7.03 -13.11
C TRP A 95 -7.70 8.55 -13.26
N LEU A 96 -8.89 9.13 -13.46
CA LEU A 96 -9.04 10.57 -13.69
C LEU A 96 -8.93 11.39 -12.40
N ASN A 97 -9.32 10.84 -11.25
CA ASN A 97 -9.31 11.54 -9.96
C ASN A 97 -8.35 10.92 -8.92
N GLN A 98 -7.40 10.10 -9.37
CA GLN A 98 -6.43 9.46 -8.50
C GLN A 98 -5.62 10.48 -7.70
N PRO A 99 -5.21 10.13 -6.47
CA PRO A 99 -4.38 11.01 -5.66
C PRO A 99 -3.04 11.28 -6.35
N GLN A 100 -2.52 12.49 -6.17
CA GLN A 100 -1.17 12.82 -6.61
C GLN A 100 -0.15 12.04 -5.78
N PHE A 101 1.00 11.72 -6.37
CA PHE A 101 2.08 10.99 -5.72
C PHE A 101 3.42 11.58 -6.13
N ASN A 102 4.38 11.51 -5.22
CA ASN A 102 5.74 11.94 -5.49
C ASN A 102 6.59 10.74 -5.90
N SER A 103 6.88 10.61 -7.20
CA SER A 103 7.71 9.51 -7.73
C SER A 103 9.16 9.54 -7.23
N SER A 104 9.61 10.64 -6.62
CA SER A 104 10.93 10.75 -5.99
C SER A 104 10.94 10.29 -4.53
N GLU A 105 9.78 10.12 -3.89
CA GLU A 105 9.63 9.61 -2.52
C GLU A 105 9.24 8.13 -2.53
N ILE A 106 10.21 7.30 -2.92
CA ILE A 106 10.06 5.84 -2.88
C ILE A 106 10.14 5.36 -1.42
N ILE A 107 9.03 4.81 -0.93
CA ILE A 107 8.90 4.21 0.40
C ILE A 107 9.62 2.86 0.46
N PHE A 108 9.46 2.04 -0.57
CA PHE A 108 10.19 0.79 -0.72
C PHE A 108 10.39 0.51 -2.22
N SER A 109 11.43 -0.25 -2.55
CA SER A 109 11.60 -0.85 -3.87
C SER A 109 12.15 -2.26 -3.70
N LYS A 110 11.55 -3.25 -4.37
CA LYS A 110 11.95 -4.65 -4.24
C LYS A 110 11.77 -5.39 -5.55
N SER A 111 12.83 -6.05 -6.02
CA SER A 111 12.72 -7.07 -7.04
C SER A 111 12.13 -8.32 -6.40
N VAL A 112 10.99 -8.77 -6.90
CA VAL A 112 10.25 -9.91 -6.35
C VAL A 112 10.18 -11.04 -7.38
N PRO A 113 10.88 -12.17 -7.16
CA PRO A 113 10.68 -13.35 -7.99
C PRO A 113 9.23 -13.88 -7.94
N TYR A 114 8.96 -14.86 -8.79
CA TYR A 114 7.64 -15.48 -8.85
C TYR A 114 7.36 -16.35 -7.59
N CYS A 115 6.09 -16.40 -7.18
CA CYS A 115 5.53 -17.39 -6.23
C CYS A 115 6.03 -17.42 -4.77
N THR A 116 6.50 -16.31 -4.19
CA THR A 116 6.67 -16.26 -2.71
C THR A 116 6.06 -15.01 -2.09
N LYS A 117 5.74 -15.11 -0.78
CA LYS A 117 5.36 -13.97 0.06
C LYS A 117 6.63 -13.18 0.37
N TYR A 118 6.64 -11.90 0.00
CA TYR A 118 7.76 -11.01 0.22
C TYR A 118 7.46 -10.06 1.38
N PRO A 119 8.11 -10.25 2.55
CA PRO A 119 8.04 -9.26 3.61
C PRO A 119 8.86 -8.04 3.21
N ILE A 120 8.28 -6.88 3.44
CA ILE A 120 8.89 -5.56 3.26
C ILE A 120 8.78 -4.85 4.60
N ASP A 121 9.91 -4.41 5.13
CA ASP A 121 9.92 -3.58 6.34
C ASP A 121 9.40 -2.19 5.99
N ILE A 122 8.31 -1.80 6.65
CA ILE A 122 7.69 -0.47 6.52
C ILE A 122 7.55 0.20 7.90
N THR A 123 8.39 -0.19 8.85
CA THR A 123 8.28 0.22 10.26
C THR A 123 8.29 1.73 10.43
N GLU A 124 9.21 2.44 9.77
CA GLU A 124 9.29 3.90 9.91
C GLU A 124 8.09 4.59 9.26
N GLN A 125 7.61 4.11 8.13
CA GLN A 125 6.45 4.70 7.46
C GLN A 125 5.18 4.48 8.27
N VAL A 126 4.99 3.29 8.86
CA VAL A 126 3.85 3.03 9.74
C VAL A 126 3.94 3.88 11.02
N ARG A 127 5.14 4.12 11.57
CA ARG A 127 5.30 5.06 12.69
C ARG A 127 4.88 6.47 12.32
N ASP A 128 5.25 6.94 11.14
CA ASP A 128 4.89 8.27 10.64
C ASP A 128 3.39 8.37 10.40
N TRP A 129 2.80 7.39 9.71
CA TRP A 129 1.37 7.33 9.44
C TRP A 129 0.53 7.19 10.71
N TYR A 130 1.00 6.45 11.71
CA TYR A 130 0.29 6.31 12.98
C TYR A 130 0.28 7.62 13.77
N LYS A 131 1.39 8.39 13.75
CA LYS A 131 1.46 9.72 14.38
C LYS A 131 0.66 10.78 13.62
N GLN A 132 0.56 10.63 12.30
CA GLN A 132 -0.10 11.58 11.41
C GLN A 132 -1.00 10.80 10.42
N PRO A 133 -2.19 10.35 10.86
CA PRO A 133 -3.10 9.56 10.03
C PRO A 133 -3.46 10.27 8.72
N ASP A 134 -3.55 11.60 8.73
CA ASP A 134 -3.76 12.46 7.56
C ASP A 134 -2.52 12.55 6.65
N ARG A 135 -1.55 11.64 6.77
CA ARG A 135 -0.45 11.45 5.81
C ARG A 135 -0.34 10.01 5.33
N ASN A 136 -1.24 9.16 5.78
CA ASN A 136 -1.37 7.78 5.38
C ASN A 136 -2.21 7.69 4.10
N TYR A 137 -1.60 8.11 3.02
CA TYR A 137 -2.29 8.16 1.75
C TYR A 137 -2.03 6.91 0.92
N GLY A 138 -0.98 6.15 1.22
CA GLY A 138 -0.74 4.85 0.62
C GLY A 138 0.56 4.72 -0.17
N ALA A 139 0.76 3.52 -0.72
CA ALA A 139 1.88 3.18 -1.57
C ALA A 139 1.37 2.85 -2.98
N THR A 140 1.83 3.59 -4.00
CA THR A 140 1.55 3.28 -5.41
C THR A 140 2.77 2.73 -6.12
N CYS A 141 2.51 1.92 -7.12
CA CYS A 141 3.48 1.27 -7.99
C CYS A 141 3.16 1.59 -9.44
#